data_AF-A0A7S4FZ06-F1
#
_entry.id   AF-A0A7S4FZ06-F1
#
_cell.length_a   1.000
_cell.length_b   1.000
_cell.length_c   1.000
_cell.angle_alpha   90.00
_cell.angle_beta   90.00
_cell.angle_gamma   90.00
#
_symmetry.space_group_name_H-M   'P 1'
#
loop_
_entity.id
_entity.type
_entity.pdbx_description
1 polymer ?
#
loop_
_entity_poly.entity_id
_entity_poly.type
_entity_poly.pdbx_seq_one_letter_code
_entity_poly.pdbx_strand_id
1 'polypeptide(L)'
;DTLNVQSLVDTLVRHGNLDDIPLDEVSTLHYVLPAMMGKAVLPDTTFQYRDRQVYVSETTWTVDDTKDIVHFVAARPKDVHSLMQGLFLTWERCLADRQRAPECVDCVVVAAMLGFGLVFVHPFDDGNGRLHRFFIQQALR
;
A
#
# COMPACT_ATOMS: atom_id res chain seq x y z
N ASP A 1 15.97 3.27 -0.49
CA ASP A 1 15.50 2.15 -1.33
C ASP A 1 15.84 0.74 -0.87
N THR A 2 16.46 0.54 0.30
CA THR A 2 16.66 -0.80 0.86
C THR A 2 15.45 -1.23 1.67
N LEU A 3 14.93 -2.44 1.39
CA LEU A 3 14.05 -3.17 2.32
C LEU A 3 14.74 -3.28 3.68
N ASN A 4 13.96 -3.24 4.75
CA ASN A 4 14.47 -3.64 6.05
C ASN A 4 14.53 -5.18 6.11
N VAL A 5 15.70 -5.72 5.76
CA VAL A 5 15.94 -7.17 5.71
C VAL A 5 15.68 -7.82 7.07
N GLN A 6 16.01 -7.17 8.17
CA GLN A 6 15.78 -7.73 9.50
C GLN A 6 14.28 -7.84 9.79
N SER A 7 13.50 -6.78 9.55
CA SER A 7 12.05 -6.82 9.75
C SER A 7 11.36 -7.83 8.81
N LEU A 8 11.87 -8.00 7.59
CA LEU A 8 11.38 -9.03 6.68
C LEU A 8 11.67 -10.44 7.24
N VAL A 9 12.89 -10.69 7.72
CA VAL A 9 13.26 -11.97 8.36
C VAL A 9 12.39 -12.23 9.59
N ASP A 10 12.20 -11.24 10.46
CA ASP A 10 11.36 -11.37 11.66
C ASP A 10 9.90 -11.68 11.30
N THR A 11 9.40 -11.13 10.19
CA THR A 11 8.06 -11.41 9.67
C THR A 11 7.95 -12.85 9.16
N LEU A 12 8.94 -13.28 8.35
CA LEU A 12 9.02 -14.65 7.82
C LEU A 12 9.18 -15.69 8.94
N VAL A 13 9.97 -15.40 9.98
CA VAL A 13 10.14 -16.31 11.13
C VAL A 13 8.83 -16.50 11.88
N ARG A 14 8.00 -15.46 12.02
CA ARG A 14 6.71 -15.55 12.73
C ARG A 14 5.63 -16.27 11.94
N HIS A 15 5.54 -16.01 10.64
CA HIS A 15 4.45 -16.52 9.80
C HIS A 15 4.87 -17.72 8.93
N GLY A 16 6.16 -18.09 8.92
CA GLY A 16 6.73 -19.09 8.01
C GLY A 16 6.93 -18.54 6.59
N ASN A 17 5.94 -17.80 6.10
CA ASN A 17 5.88 -17.24 4.77
C ASN A 17 5.05 -15.94 4.76
N LEU A 18 5.23 -15.08 3.75
CA LEU A 18 4.48 -13.83 3.58
C LEU A 18 2.97 -14.02 3.38
N ASP A 19 2.53 -15.22 3.00
CA ASP A 19 1.12 -15.52 2.65
C ASP A 19 0.29 -15.90 3.85
N ASP A 20 0.97 -16.26 4.94
CA ASP A 20 0.36 -16.62 6.21
C ASP A 20 0.16 -15.37 7.09
N ILE A 21 0.39 -14.18 6.53
CA ILE A 21 0.16 -12.89 7.19
C ILE A 21 -1.34 -12.55 7.10
N PRO A 22 -2.03 -12.31 8.22
CA PRO A 22 -3.43 -11.88 8.22
C PRO A 22 -3.63 -10.56 7.47
N LEU A 23 -4.69 -10.53 6.65
CA LEU A 23 -4.98 -9.43 5.74
C LEU A 23 -6.10 -8.52 6.27
N ASP A 24 -5.83 -7.90 7.42
CA ASP A 24 -6.63 -6.84 8.06
C ASP A 24 -5.76 -5.59 8.30
N GLU A 25 -6.37 -4.39 8.40
CA GLU A 25 -5.62 -3.13 8.53
C GLU A 25 -4.57 -3.14 9.65
N VAL A 26 -4.92 -3.67 10.82
CA VAL A 26 -4.06 -3.63 12.00
C VAL A 26 -2.90 -4.60 11.85
N SER A 27 -3.18 -5.87 11.59
CA SER A 27 -2.15 -6.91 11.49
C SER A 27 -1.28 -6.67 10.26
N THR A 28 -1.89 -6.44 9.10
CA THR A 28 -1.15 -6.24 7.85
C THR A 28 -0.18 -5.08 8.00
N LEU A 29 -0.66 -3.90 8.40
CA LEU A 29 0.22 -2.74 8.47
C LEU A 29 1.27 -2.88 9.56
N HIS A 30 0.93 -3.44 10.73
CA HIS A 30 1.89 -3.66 11.81
C HIS A 30 3.02 -4.62 11.42
N TYR A 31 2.73 -5.70 10.69
CA TYR A 31 3.73 -6.71 10.33
C TYR A 31 4.48 -6.38 9.04
N VAL A 32 3.79 -5.89 8.01
CA VAL A 32 4.42 -5.73 6.69
C VAL A 32 5.06 -4.37 6.50
N LEU A 33 4.53 -3.30 7.11
CA LEU A 33 5.13 -1.97 6.92
C LEU A 33 6.55 -1.92 7.44
N PRO A 34 6.94 -2.49 8.60
CA PRO A 34 8.34 -2.43 8.99
C PRO A 34 9.31 -3.05 7.99
N ALA A 35 8.89 -4.12 7.30
CA ALA A 35 9.66 -4.73 6.22
C ALA A 35 9.63 -3.88 4.93
N MET A 36 8.49 -3.26 4.63
CA MET A 36 8.26 -2.48 3.42
C MET A 36 8.68 -1.02 3.53
N MET A 37 8.88 -0.50 4.72
CA MET A 37 9.40 0.83 4.96
C MET A 37 10.91 0.74 5.04
N GLY A 38 11.58 1.76 4.51
CA GLY A 38 12.98 2.00 4.83
C GLY A 38 13.12 2.55 6.26
N LYS A 39 13.84 3.65 6.42
CA LYS A 39 14.09 4.32 7.72
C LYS A 39 12.83 4.95 8.39
N ALA A 40 11.62 4.71 7.88
CA ALA A 40 10.40 5.43 8.24
C ALA A 40 9.55 4.75 9.33
N VAL A 41 10.01 3.64 9.90
CA VAL A 41 9.35 3.01 11.05
C VAL A 41 9.75 3.78 12.30
N LEU A 42 8.77 4.27 13.05
CA LEU A 42 9.05 4.92 14.33
C LEU A 42 9.66 3.92 15.32
N PRO A 43 10.44 4.38 16.32
CA PRO A 43 11.12 3.50 17.27
C PRO A 43 10.20 2.54 18.05
N ASP A 44 8.90 2.85 18.11
CA ASP A 44 7.85 2.07 18.75
C ASP A 44 7.06 1.19 17.78
N THR A 45 7.57 0.96 16.55
CA THR A 45 6.90 0.21 15.48
C THR A 45 5.56 0.79 15.01
N THR A 46 5.20 1.99 15.45
CA THR A 46 4.00 2.66 14.94
C THR A 46 4.27 3.20 13.53
N PHE A 47 3.34 2.92 12.62
CA PHE A 47 3.31 3.56 11.32
C PHE A 47 2.44 4.82 11.38
N GLN A 48 2.77 5.79 10.55
CA GLN A 48 1.95 6.98 10.38
C GLN A 48 1.64 7.15 8.90
N TYR A 49 0.36 7.40 8.61
CA TYR A 49 -0.03 7.90 7.30
C TYR A 49 0.59 9.27 7.07
N ARG A 50 0.92 9.58 5.82
CA ARG A 50 1.50 10.88 5.46
C ARG A 50 0.55 12.03 5.84
N ASP A 51 1.14 13.12 6.29
CA ASP A 51 0.45 14.37 6.61
C ASP A 51 0.52 15.40 5.47
N ARG A 52 1.37 15.15 4.48
CA ARG A 52 1.62 16.04 3.33
C ARG A 52 0.99 15.53 2.05
N GLN A 53 0.65 16.48 1.17
CA GLN A 53 0.16 16.16 -0.17
C GLN A 53 1.29 15.58 -1.02
N VAL A 54 0.97 14.54 -1.80
CA VAL A 54 1.90 13.94 -2.78
C VAL A 54 1.37 14.21 -4.19
N TYR A 55 2.30 14.54 -5.08
CA TYR A 55 2.07 14.76 -6.50
C TYR A 55 3.24 14.20 -7.30
N VAL A 56 2.97 13.75 -8.52
CA VAL A 56 4.00 13.46 -9.53
C VAL A 56 3.90 14.56 -10.58
N SER A 57 4.98 15.28 -10.77
CA SER A 57 5.07 16.39 -11.71
C SER A 57 6.35 16.30 -12.53
N GLU A 58 6.34 16.99 -13.65
CA GLU A 58 7.49 17.18 -14.52
C GLU A 58 7.76 18.68 -14.67
N THR A 59 8.98 19.09 -14.32
CA THR A 59 9.45 20.45 -14.57
C THR A 59 9.98 20.55 -15.99
N THR A 60 9.30 21.32 -16.82
CA THR A 60 9.70 21.60 -18.21
C THR A 60 10.34 22.97 -18.30
N TRP A 61 11.50 23.02 -18.97
CA TRP A 61 12.27 24.23 -19.19
C TRP A 61 12.08 24.71 -20.62
N THR A 62 11.62 25.95 -20.77
CA THR A 62 11.57 26.65 -22.07
C THR A 62 12.55 27.83 -22.03
N VAL A 63 12.86 28.39 -23.20
CA VAL A 63 13.83 29.51 -23.32
C VAL A 63 13.42 30.72 -22.46
N ASP A 64 12.10 30.93 -22.27
CA ASP A 64 11.56 32.11 -21.58
C ASP A 64 10.84 31.79 -20.25
N ASP A 65 10.59 30.52 -19.92
CA ASP A 65 9.75 30.14 -18.77
C ASP A 65 10.04 28.71 -18.25
N THR A 66 9.74 28.49 -16.98
CA THR A 66 9.78 27.16 -16.34
C THR A 66 8.37 26.77 -15.95
N LYS A 67 7.89 25.63 -16.45
CA LYS A 67 6.53 25.14 -16.18
C LYS A 67 6.55 23.80 -15.47
N ASP A 68 5.88 23.73 -14.33
CA ASP A 68 5.59 22.47 -13.64
C ASP A 68 4.26 21.90 -14.13
N ILE A 69 4.32 20.75 -14.80
CA ILE A 69 3.14 20.01 -15.25
C ILE A 69 2.87 18.91 -14.22
N VAL A 70 1.71 18.98 -13.56
CA VAL A 70 1.28 17.96 -12.59
C VAL A 70 0.56 16.84 -13.33
N HIS A 71 1.14 15.64 -13.29
CA HIS A 71 0.62 14.44 -13.95
C HIS A 71 -0.30 13.62 -13.04
N PHE A 72 -0.07 13.69 -11.72
CA PHE A 72 -0.84 12.94 -10.74
C PHE A 72 -0.88 13.67 -9.39
N VAL A 73 -2.04 13.60 -8.74
CA VAL A 73 -2.26 14.10 -7.38
C VAL A 73 -2.87 12.96 -6.56
N ALA A 74 -2.19 12.55 -5.50
CA ALA A 74 -2.71 11.52 -4.60
C ALA A 74 -3.87 12.04 -3.74
N ALA A 75 -4.54 11.16 -3.01
CA ALA A 75 -5.58 11.55 -2.05
C ALA A 75 -5.11 12.65 -1.08
N ARG A 76 -6.02 13.53 -0.64
CA ARG A 76 -5.67 14.56 0.35
C ARG A 76 -5.27 13.89 1.67
N PRO A 77 -4.26 14.39 2.40
CA PRO A 77 -3.78 13.77 3.64
C PRO A 77 -4.89 13.45 4.64
N LYS A 78 -5.82 14.39 4.83
CA LYS A 78 -6.97 14.24 5.75
C LYS A 78 -7.93 13.10 5.39
N ASP A 79 -7.95 12.65 4.13
CA ASP A 79 -8.83 11.59 3.64
C ASP A 79 -8.14 10.21 3.67
N VAL A 80 -6.80 10.17 3.77
CA VAL A 80 -5.98 8.93 3.65
C VAL A 80 -6.46 7.85 4.60
N HIS A 81 -6.67 8.18 5.88
CA HIS A 81 -7.10 7.21 6.89
C HIS A 81 -8.42 6.53 6.51
N SER A 82 -9.44 7.32 6.15
CA SER A 82 -10.75 6.79 5.76
C SER A 82 -10.71 5.98 4.46
N LEU A 83 -9.86 6.37 3.51
CA LEU A 83 -9.71 5.66 2.25
C LEU A 83 -8.97 4.32 2.42
N MET A 84 -7.96 4.28 3.31
CA MET A 84 -7.29 3.03 3.66
C MET A 84 -8.24 2.06 4.36
N GLN A 85 -9.04 2.54 5.31
CA GLN A 85 -10.11 1.74 5.92
C GLN A 85 -11.06 1.15 4.88
N GLY A 86 -11.53 1.98 3.93
CA GLY A 86 -12.37 1.52 2.83
C GLY A 86 -11.68 0.45 1.95
N LEU A 87 -10.38 0.61 1.70
CA LEU A 87 -9.59 -0.34 0.92
C LEU A 87 -9.46 -1.70 1.63
N PHE A 88 -9.20 -1.69 2.94
CA PHE A 88 -9.15 -2.92 3.76
C PHE A 88 -10.52 -3.60 3.88
N LEU A 89 -11.60 -2.83 4.06
CA LEU A 89 -12.94 -3.40 4.06
C LEU A 89 -13.30 -4.03 2.70
N THR A 90 -12.88 -3.40 1.60
CA THR A 90 -13.05 -3.94 0.25
C THR A 90 -12.26 -5.24 0.10
N TRP A 91 -11.01 -5.25 0.56
CA TRP A 91 -10.17 -6.44 0.61
C TRP A 91 -10.85 -7.61 1.33
N GLU A 92 -11.26 -7.39 2.59
CA GLU A 92 -11.89 -8.40 3.43
C GLU A 92 -13.16 -8.95 2.77
N ARG A 93 -13.96 -8.06 2.18
CA ARG A 93 -15.19 -8.45 1.49
C ARG A 93 -14.91 -9.32 0.27
N CYS A 94 -13.96 -8.92 -0.57
CA CYS A 94 -13.58 -9.66 -1.76
C CYS A 94 -13.05 -11.06 -1.41
N LEU A 95 -12.25 -11.19 -0.35
CA LEU A 95 -11.79 -12.50 0.12
C LEU A 95 -12.94 -13.37 0.63
N ALA A 96 -13.83 -12.82 1.44
CA ALA A 96 -14.97 -13.55 1.96
C ALA A 96 -15.89 -14.05 0.83
N ASP A 97 -16.14 -13.20 -0.17
CA ASP A 97 -16.93 -13.57 -1.35
C ASP A 97 -16.21 -14.62 -2.22
N ARG A 98 -14.88 -14.54 -2.38
CA ARG A 98 -14.06 -15.59 -3.06
C ARG A 98 -14.12 -16.93 -2.34
N GLN A 99 -14.09 -16.95 -1.01
CA GLN A 99 -14.18 -18.20 -0.23
C GLN A 99 -15.57 -18.84 -0.35
N ARG A 100 -16.63 -18.02 -0.41
CA ARG A 100 -18.01 -18.48 -0.47
C ARG A 100 -18.47 -18.87 -1.88
N ALA A 101 -17.99 -18.17 -2.90
CA ALA A 101 -18.36 -18.35 -4.31
C ALA A 101 -17.16 -18.02 -5.23
N PRO A 102 -16.18 -18.93 -5.37
CA PRO A 102 -14.91 -18.67 -6.08
C PRO A 102 -15.09 -18.20 -7.53
N GLU A 103 -16.12 -18.67 -8.21
CA GLU A 103 -16.47 -18.33 -9.59
C GLU A 103 -17.06 -16.92 -9.76
N CYS A 104 -17.46 -16.26 -8.67
CA CYS A 104 -18.14 -14.96 -8.72
C CYS A 104 -17.20 -13.76 -8.58
N VAL A 105 -15.96 -13.97 -8.10
CA VAL A 105 -15.01 -12.88 -7.85
C VAL A 105 -13.63 -13.23 -8.41
N ASP A 106 -13.30 -12.62 -9.54
CA ASP A 106 -12.03 -12.78 -10.24
C ASP A 106 -10.86 -12.15 -9.46
N CYS A 107 -9.77 -12.90 -9.26
CA CYS A 107 -8.61 -12.42 -8.49
C CYS A 107 -7.88 -11.26 -9.17
N VAL A 108 -7.88 -11.21 -10.50
CA VAL A 108 -7.26 -10.12 -11.27
C VAL A 108 -8.05 -8.83 -11.05
N VAL A 109 -9.38 -8.91 -10.98
CA VAL A 109 -10.24 -7.75 -10.68
C VAL A 109 -9.96 -7.25 -9.26
N VAL A 110 -9.90 -8.16 -8.28
CA VAL A 110 -9.58 -7.81 -6.88
C VAL A 110 -8.20 -7.17 -6.78
N ALA A 111 -7.18 -7.79 -7.38
CA ALA A 111 -5.81 -7.26 -7.40
C ALA A 111 -5.74 -5.89 -8.07
N ALA A 112 -6.47 -5.67 -9.16
CA ALA A 112 -6.53 -4.38 -9.83
C ALA A 112 -7.19 -3.31 -8.94
N MET A 113 -8.35 -3.62 -8.34
CA MET A 113 -9.05 -2.69 -7.43
C MET A 113 -8.16 -2.26 -6.26
N LEU A 114 -7.48 -3.21 -5.64
CA LEU A 114 -6.61 -2.96 -4.49
C LEU A 114 -5.32 -2.23 -4.88
N GLY A 115 -4.72 -2.65 -5.99
CA GLY A 115 -3.50 -2.03 -6.52
C GLY A 115 -3.73 -0.57 -6.89
N PHE A 116 -4.71 -0.29 -7.76
CA PHE A 116 -5.05 1.07 -8.17
C PHE A 116 -5.57 1.91 -6.99
N GLY A 117 -6.36 1.31 -6.10
CA GLY A 117 -6.81 1.97 -4.87
C GLY A 117 -5.63 2.44 -4.02
N LEU A 118 -4.64 1.58 -3.78
CA LEU A 118 -3.46 1.95 -3.00
C LEU A 118 -2.60 3.01 -3.71
N VAL A 119 -2.43 2.92 -5.03
CA VAL A 119 -1.68 3.94 -5.81
C VAL A 119 -2.35 5.31 -5.70
N PHE A 120 -3.69 5.35 -5.80
CA PHE A 120 -4.46 6.58 -5.67
C PHE A 120 -4.37 7.18 -4.26
N VAL A 121 -4.52 6.35 -3.23
CA VAL A 121 -4.44 6.81 -1.84
C VAL A 121 -3.02 7.24 -1.48
N HIS A 122 -2.01 6.50 -1.93
CA HIS A 122 -0.59 6.70 -1.67
C HIS A 122 -0.30 7.00 -0.17
N PRO A 123 -0.65 6.09 0.75
CA PRO A 123 -0.83 6.40 2.17
C PRO A 123 0.44 6.83 2.94
N PHE A 124 1.62 6.52 2.45
CA PHE A 124 2.88 6.70 3.17
C PHE A 124 3.86 7.60 2.43
N ASP A 125 4.93 8.01 3.10
CA ASP A 125 6.01 8.80 2.49
C ASP A 125 7.00 7.94 1.66
N ASP A 126 7.15 6.67 2.04
CA ASP A 126 7.95 5.67 1.35
C ASP A 126 7.21 4.32 1.44
N GLY A 127 7.69 3.29 0.75
CA GLY A 127 7.18 1.92 0.89
C GLY A 127 5.89 1.63 0.15
N ASN A 128 5.18 2.64 -0.37
CA ASN A 128 3.93 2.44 -1.12
C ASN A 128 4.08 1.45 -2.28
N GLY A 129 5.17 1.53 -3.05
CA GLY A 129 5.42 0.59 -4.15
C GLY A 129 5.67 -0.85 -3.69
N ARG A 130 6.24 -1.04 -2.49
CA ARG A 130 6.47 -2.37 -1.89
C ARG A 130 5.17 -2.94 -1.33
N LEU A 131 4.38 -2.12 -0.63
CA LEU A 131 3.05 -2.47 -0.15
C LEU A 131 2.09 -2.81 -1.30
N HIS A 132 2.13 -2.03 -2.38
CA HIS A 132 1.36 -2.28 -3.59
C HIS A 132 1.62 -3.67 -4.17
N ARG A 133 2.90 -4.02 -4.34
CA ARG A 133 3.28 -5.34 -4.87
C ARG A 133 2.85 -6.47 -3.94
N PHE A 134 2.94 -6.26 -2.63
CA PHE A 134 2.45 -7.25 -1.67
C PHE A 134 0.94 -7.45 -1.77
N PHE A 135 0.13 -6.39 -1.83
CA PHE A 135 -1.33 -6.53 -2.00
C PHE A 135 -1.69 -7.25 -3.29
N ILE A 136 -1.03 -6.94 -4.41
CA ILE A 136 -1.26 -7.67 -5.68
C ILE A 136 -0.91 -9.16 -5.51
N GLN A 137 0.24 -9.47 -4.92
CA GLN A 137 0.65 -10.86 -4.70
C GLN A 137 -0.34 -11.61 -3.81
N GLN A 138 -0.83 -10.98 -2.74
CA GLN A 138 -1.83 -11.59 -1.88
C GLN A 138 -3.17 -11.80 -2.59
N ALA A 139 -3.57 -10.86 -3.46
CA ALA A 139 -4.89 -10.91 -4.12
C ALA A 139 -4.95 -11.92 -5.26
N LEU A 140 -3.82 -12.20 -5.91
CA LEU A 140 -3.70 -13.15 -7.02
C LEU A 140 -3.56 -14.61 -6.58
N ARG A 141 -3.57 -14.88 -5.27
CA ARG A 141 -3.58 -16.22 -4.70
C ARG A 141 -4.99 -16.81 -4.74
#